data_AF-A0A5J5LGS5-F1
#
_entry.id   AF-A0A5J5LGS5-F1
#
_cell.length_a   1.000
_cell.length_b   1.000
_cell.length_c   1.000
_cell.angle_alpha   90.00
_cell.angle_beta   90.00
_cell.angle_gamma   90.00
#
_symmetry.space_group_name_H-M   'P 1'
#
loop_
_entity.id
_entity.type
_entity.pdbx_description
1 polymer ?
#
loop_
_entity_poly.entity_id
_entity_poly.type
_entity_poly.pdbx_seq_one_letter_code
_entity_poly.pdbx_strand_id
1 'polypeptide(L)'
;MSEAITAPDTLDDEAVLLVGHGSRREKSNEQVRDLAVELEGRLGIPVDAAFLELAEPAIDDAIAGLAGAVSEVSVVHLSLFAASHVKNDVPLAVEQAREAHPELTINNGAHLGVHPALLDLLDDRASAVEAELGVDREDDEVAAVVCARGSSDPDANADVHKLARLLYEGREFSRVEASFIGVTEPLLDDTLHDIAKTRPDAVVVIPYMLGDGVLTGRIKDGAREFDEEYPYVDAAPGEPLGTDTRLLDVLGDRWQEARTGSVEMSCDTCKYKVELDGYEEDQGGARAMLRALTHQAEHADRENVDDDPHVHDAPEKHVAVCTNQTCAQDGAPAVLERLRQAARDSDQCDARITRSSCLGRCGEGPMVAVYPDGVWYGGVEDEDAADIVSSHLDRDRIVSELVDQTL
;
A
#
# COMPACT_ATOMS: atom_id res chain seq x y z
N MET A 1 -1.48 -26.68 -47.96
CA MET A 1 -1.07 -25.43 -47.28
C MET A 1 -1.88 -25.39 -46.02
N SER A 2 -1.30 -25.90 -44.93
CA SER A 2 -1.93 -25.97 -43.62
C SER A 2 -1.50 -24.72 -42.88
N GLU A 3 -2.44 -23.79 -42.64
CA GLU A 3 -2.21 -22.67 -41.74
C GLU A 3 -2.03 -23.24 -40.33
N ALA A 4 -0.82 -23.06 -39.80
CA ALA A 4 -0.56 -23.27 -38.40
C ALA A 4 -1.25 -22.13 -37.65
N ILE A 5 -2.21 -22.49 -36.81
CA ILE A 5 -2.75 -21.59 -35.80
C ILE A 5 -1.59 -21.29 -34.86
N THR A 6 -1.09 -20.06 -34.90
CA THR A 6 -0.13 -19.52 -33.94
C THR A 6 -0.74 -19.67 -32.55
N ALA A 7 -0.03 -20.36 -31.65
CA ALA A 7 -0.38 -20.37 -30.25
C ALA A 7 -0.41 -18.93 -29.74
N PRO A 8 -1.35 -18.57 -28.85
CA PRO A 8 -1.39 -17.22 -28.28
C PRO A 8 -0.06 -16.90 -27.60
N ASP A 9 0.40 -15.67 -27.80
CA ASP A 9 1.57 -15.09 -27.15
C ASP A 9 1.44 -15.25 -25.62
N THR A 10 2.51 -15.80 -25.03
CA THR A 10 2.84 -15.98 -23.60
C THR A 10 1.71 -15.79 -22.59
N LEU A 11 1.24 -16.89 -21.99
CA LEU A 11 0.72 -16.85 -20.61
C LEU A 11 1.80 -16.17 -19.76
N ASP A 12 1.43 -15.16 -18.96
CA ASP A 12 2.33 -14.59 -17.98
C ASP A 12 2.88 -15.75 -17.13
N ASP A 13 4.20 -15.98 -17.21
CA ASP A 13 4.88 -17.09 -16.57
C ASP A 13 5.20 -16.74 -15.10
N GLU A 14 4.17 -16.22 -14.41
CA GLU A 14 4.22 -15.69 -13.05
C GLU A 14 3.11 -16.29 -12.17
N ALA A 15 3.38 -16.34 -10.85
CA ALA A 15 2.38 -16.71 -9.85
C ALA A 15 2.52 -15.86 -8.58
N VAL A 16 1.44 -15.80 -7.79
CA VAL A 16 1.45 -15.19 -6.46
C VAL A 16 1.42 -16.28 -5.41
N LEU A 17 2.22 -16.09 -4.36
CA LEU A 17 2.14 -16.89 -3.15
C LEU A 17 1.60 -16.04 -2.00
N LEU A 18 0.33 -16.26 -1.65
CA LEU A 18 -0.31 -15.61 -0.50
C LEU A 18 0.09 -16.31 0.80
N VAL A 19 0.90 -15.64 1.61
CA VAL A 19 1.44 -16.20 2.86
C VAL A 19 0.60 -15.77 4.05
N GLY A 20 -0.13 -16.72 4.62
CA GLY A 20 -0.78 -16.57 5.92
C GLY A 20 0.11 -17.02 7.07
N HIS A 21 -0.19 -16.60 8.30
CA HIS A 21 0.52 -17.11 9.47
C HIS A 21 0.21 -18.60 9.71
N GLY A 22 -1.04 -19.01 9.47
CA GLY A 22 -1.56 -20.34 9.72
C GLY A 22 -2.13 -20.51 11.13
N SER A 23 -3.04 -21.47 11.26
CA SER A 23 -3.86 -21.64 12.46
C SER A 23 -4.10 -23.12 12.74
N ARG A 24 -4.24 -23.45 14.03
CA ARG A 24 -4.72 -24.79 14.46
C ARG A 24 -6.19 -25.03 14.12
N ARG A 25 -6.94 -23.96 13.79
CA ARG A 25 -8.34 -24.04 13.38
C ARG A 25 -8.39 -24.10 11.86
N GLU A 26 -8.78 -25.26 11.33
CA GLU A 26 -8.79 -25.46 9.87
C GLU A 26 -9.69 -24.48 9.12
N LYS A 27 -10.82 -24.10 9.71
CA LYS A 27 -11.70 -23.05 9.16
C LYS A 27 -10.97 -21.73 8.88
N SER A 28 -9.98 -21.36 9.70
CA SER A 28 -9.18 -20.15 9.46
C SER A 28 -8.21 -20.33 8.30
N ASN A 29 -7.69 -21.54 8.09
CA ASN A 29 -6.81 -21.85 6.96
C ASN A 29 -7.61 -21.90 5.64
N GLU A 30 -8.82 -22.47 5.67
CA GLU A 30 -9.77 -22.45 4.55
C GLU A 30 -10.08 -21.01 4.09
N GLN A 31 -10.32 -20.08 5.03
CA GLN A 31 -10.53 -18.67 4.69
C GLN A 31 -9.35 -18.03 3.94
N VAL A 32 -8.11 -18.40 4.27
CA VAL A 32 -6.93 -17.90 3.55
C VAL A 32 -6.87 -18.49 2.14
N ARG A 33 -7.23 -19.76 1.98
CA ARG A 33 -7.28 -20.41 0.66
C ARG A 33 -8.40 -19.84 -0.21
N ASP A 34 -9.56 -19.56 0.37
CA ASP A 34 -10.67 -18.90 -0.32
C ASP A 34 -10.24 -17.50 -0.78
N LEU A 35 -9.55 -16.74 0.09
CA LEU A 35 -9.02 -15.42 -0.28
C LEU A 35 -7.97 -15.50 -1.41
N ALA A 36 -7.14 -16.55 -1.45
CA ALA A 36 -6.22 -16.78 -2.56
C ALA A 36 -6.97 -17.01 -3.89
N VAL A 37 -8.05 -17.80 -3.88
CA VAL A 37 -8.91 -18.02 -5.06
C VAL A 37 -9.59 -16.72 -5.51
N GLU A 38 -10.06 -15.91 -4.57
CA GLU A 38 -10.64 -14.60 -4.90
C GLU A 38 -9.59 -13.64 -5.48
N LEU A 39 -8.36 -13.67 -4.95
CA LEU A 39 -7.24 -12.88 -5.47
C LEU A 39 -6.82 -13.36 -6.88
N GLU A 40 -6.82 -14.66 -7.14
CA GLU A 40 -6.60 -15.23 -8.48
C GLU A 40 -7.63 -14.70 -9.47
N GLY A 41 -8.91 -14.71 -9.10
CA GLY A 41 -9.97 -14.14 -9.93
C GLY A 41 -9.81 -12.63 -10.16
N ARG A 42 -9.23 -11.91 -9.20
CA ARG A 42 -9.01 -10.46 -9.28
C ARG A 42 -7.80 -10.09 -10.16
N LEU A 43 -6.71 -10.84 -10.04
CA LEU A 43 -5.45 -10.55 -10.73
C LEU A 43 -5.36 -11.21 -12.12
N GLY A 44 -6.08 -12.31 -12.33
CA GLY A 44 -6.01 -13.08 -13.58
C GLY A 44 -4.74 -13.93 -13.73
N ILE A 45 -3.94 -14.05 -12.65
CA ILE A 45 -2.74 -14.90 -12.56
C ILE A 45 -2.90 -15.92 -11.44
N PRO A 46 -2.25 -17.10 -11.50
CA PRO A 46 -2.35 -18.12 -10.47
C PRO A 46 -1.95 -17.60 -9.09
N VAL A 47 -2.75 -17.92 -8.07
CA VAL A 47 -2.48 -17.58 -6.66
C VAL A 47 -2.59 -18.83 -5.80
N ASP A 48 -1.47 -19.22 -5.19
CA ASP A 48 -1.46 -20.29 -4.20
C ASP A 48 -1.36 -19.72 -2.78
N ALA A 49 -1.91 -20.46 -1.81
CA ALA A 49 -1.79 -20.12 -0.39
C ALA A 49 -0.69 -20.96 0.27
N ALA A 50 0.15 -20.31 1.08
CA ALA A 50 1.10 -20.98 1.96
C ALA A 50 1.02 -20.45 3.38
N PHE A 51 1.55 -21.22 4.32
CA PHE A 51 1.49 -20.90 5.73
C PHE A 51 2.87 -20.89 6.36
N LEU A 52 3.10 -19.90 7.22
CA LEU A 52 4.34 -19.82 7.98
C LEU A 52 4.45 -20.94 9.02
N GLU A 53 3.35 -21.23 9.71
CA GLU A 53 3.30 -22.27 10.73
C GLU A 53 1.91 -22.92 10.82
N LEU A 54 1.82 -24.06 11.52
CA LEU A 54 0.57 -24.72 11.95
C LEU A 54 -0.36 -25.25 10.84
N ALA A 55 -0.08 -24.96 9.57
CA ALA A 55 -0.86 -25.37 8.42
C ALA A 55 0.06 -25.67 7.23
N GLU A 56 -0.48 -26.40 6.25
CA GLU A 56 0.22 -26.79 5.03
C GLU A 56 -0.47 -26.18 3.80
N PRO A 57 0.28 -25.90 2.71
CA PRO A 57 1.72 -26.14 2.56
C PRO A 57 2.59 -25.08 3.29
N ALA A 58 3.81 -25.49 3.66
CA ALA A 58 4.84 -24.56 4.11
C ALA A 58 5.34 -23.70 2.94
N ILE A 59 5.94 -22.54 3.24
CA ILE A 59 6.37 -21.56 2.22
C ILE A 59 7.38 -22.18 1.24
N ASP A 60 8.36 -22.92 1.75
CA ASP A 60 9.39 -23.60 0.96
C ASP A 60 8.80 -24.68 0.04
N ASP A 61 7.91 -25.52 0.57
CA ASP A 61 7.22 -26.55 -0.20
C ASP A 61 6.35 -25.95 -1.32
N ALA A 62 5.65 -24.84 -1.02
CA ALA A 62 4.81 -24.16 -2.00
C ALA A 62 5.64 -23.51 -3.12
N ILE A 63 6.75 -22.83 -2.78
CA ILE A 63 7.66 -22.27 -3.80
C ILE A 63 8.27 -23.39 -4.66
N ALA A 64 8.67 -24.51 -4.05
CA ALA A 64 9.21 -25.65 -4.79
C ALA A 64 8.19 -26.27 -5.76
N GLY A 65 6.90 -26.27 -5.39
CA GLY A 65 5.81 -26.69 -6.26
C GLY A 65 5.63 -25.78 -7.49
N LEU A 66 5.85 -24.48 -7.32
CA LEU A 66 5.73 -23.46 -8.37
C LEU A 66 6.98 -23.37 -9.25
N ALA A 67 8.17 -23.66 -8.73
CA ALA A 67 9.45 -23.47 -9.40
C ALA A 67 9.62 -24.22 -10.73
N GLY A 68 8.82 -25.27 -10.98
CA GLY A 68 8.81 -26.01 -12.24
C GLY A 68 7.76 -25.55 -13.25
N ALA A 69 6.87 -24.65 -12.85
CA ALA A 69 5.71 -24.21 -13.61
C ALA A 69 5.74 -22.73 -14.01
N VAL A 70 6.48 -21.90 -13.26
CA VAL A 70 6.62 -20.45 -13.50
C VAL A 70 8.07 -19.98 -13.45
N SER A 71 8.36 -18.85 -14.07
CA SER A 71 9.67 -18.16 -14.02
C SER A 71 9.75 -17.06 -12.96
N GLU A 72 8.59 -16.59 -12.48
CA GLU A 72 8.49 -15.54 -11.46
C GLU A 72 7.44 -15.89 -10.39
N VAL A 73 7.78 -15.66 -9.11
CA VAL A 73 6.85 -15.79 -7.98
C VAL A 73 6.89 -14.52 -7.13
N SER A 74 5.72 -13.94 -6.89
CA SER A 74 5.57 -12.81 -5.97
C SER A 74 4.95 -13.26 -4.65
N VAL A 75 5.69 -13.14 -3.56
CA VAL A 75 5.26 -13.48 -2.21
C VAL A 75 4.53 -12.28 -1.60
N VAL A 76 3.25 -12.46 -1.25
CA VAL A 76 2.40 -11.41 -0.66
C VAL A 76 1.96 -11.85 0.72
N HIS A 77 2.07 -10.96 1.71
CA HIS A 77 1.85 -11.33 3.11
C HIS A 77 0.44 -10.99 3.56
N LEU A 78 -0.34 -12.00 3.94
CA LEU A 78 -1.60 -11.83 4.65
C LEU A 78 -1.32 -11.58 6.15
N SER A 79 -0.65 -10.47 6.44
CA SER A 79 -0.39 -9.99 7.79
C SER A 79 -0.78 -8.52 7.90
N LEU A 80 -1.48 -8.17 8.97
CA LEU A 80 -1.91 -6.78 9.21
C LEU A 80 -0.72 -5.84 9.43
N PHE A 81 0.26 -6.26 10.24
CA PHE A 81 1.49 -5.51 10.49
C PHE A 81 2.73 -6.40 10.42
N ALA A 82 3.90 -5.80 10.19
CA ALA A 82 5.17 -6.50 10.22
C ALA A 82 5.69 -6.66 11.65
N ALA A 83 5.60 -7.88 12.18
CA ALA A 83 6.35 -8.31 13.36
C ALA A 83 7.46 -9.30 12.96
N SER A 84 8.10 -9.95 13.93
CA SER A 84 9.25 -10.85 13.71
C SER A 84 9.06 -11.86 12.57
N HIS A 85 7.85 -12.40 12.42
CA HIS A 85 7.49 -13.37 11.39
C HIS A 85 7.61 -12.81 9.96
N VAL A 86 7.07 -11.61 9.72
CA VAL A 86 7.15 -10.93 8.42
C VAL A 86 8.56 -10.38 8.18
N LYS A 87 9.24 -9.90 9.23
CA LYS A 87 10.56 -9.26 9.12
C LYS A 87 11.72 -10.24 9.00
N ASN A 88 11.59 -11.47 9.49
CA ASN A 88 12.69 -12.44 9.55
C ASN A 88 12.35 -13.78 8.90
N ASP A 89 11.23 -14.40 9.27
CA ASP A 89 10.98 -15.80 8.94
C ASP A 89 10.60 -15.99 7.46
N VAL A 90 9.70 -15.16 6.94
CA VAL A 90 9.36 -15.19 5.51
C VAL A 90 10.55 -14.79 4.63
N PRO A 91 11.30 -13.70 4.92
CA PRO A 91 12.53 -13.40 4.18
C PRO A 91 13.55 -14.54 4.21
N LEU A 92 13.73 -15.22 5.34
CA LEU A 92 14.62 -16.37 5.43
C LEU A 92 14.16 -17.53 4.52
N ALA A 93 12.87 -17.85 4.52
CA ALA A 93 12.30 -18.87 3.64
C ALA A 93 12.46 -18.48 2.15
N VAL A 94 12.27 -17.20 1.81
CA VAL A 94 12.49 -16.67 0.46
C VAL A 94 13.96 -16.78 0.05
N GLU A 95 14.91 -16.40 0.90
CA GLU A 95 16.35 -16.53 0.59
C GLU A 95 16.76 -18.00 0.39
N GLN A 96 16.26 -18.91 1.23
CA GLN A 96 16.50 -20.35 1.05
C GLN A 96 15.93 -20.87 -0.27
N ALA A 97 14.74 -20.41 -0.66
CA ALA A 97 14.14 -20.77 -1.93
C ALA A 97 14.92 -20.19 -3.13
N ARG A 98 15.44 -18.96 -3.03
CA ARG A 98 16.33 -18.35 -4.04
C ARG A 98 17.61 -19.17 -4.25
N GLU A 99 18.21 -19.68 -3.17
CA GLU A 99 19.39 -20.56 -3.25
C GLU A 99 19.06 -21.92 -3.89
N ALA A 100 17.89 -22.49 -3.57
CA ALA A 100 17.45 -23.79 -4.09
C ALA A 100 17.00 -23.74 -5.56
N HIS A 101 16.47 -22.59 -6.01
CA HIS A 101 15.88 -22.39 -7.33
C HIS A 101 16.47 -21.13 -8.01
N PRO A 102 17.74 -21.16 -8.44
CA PRO A 102 18.43 -19.97 -8.98
C PRO A 102 17.86 -19.45 -10.31
N GLU A 103 17.07 -20.28 -10.99
CA GLU A 103 16.38 -19.93 -12.23
C GLU A 103 15.04 -19.20 -11.98
N LEU A 104 14.53 -19.22 -10.75
CA LEU A 104 13.24 -18.64 -10.37
C LEU A 104 13.44 -17.23 -9.79
N THR A 105 12.77 -16.24 -10.36
CA THR A 105 12.73 -14.89 -9.78
C THR A 105 11.71 -14.87 -8.66
N ILE A 106 12.13 -14.52 -7.43
CA ILE A 106 11.23 -14.44 -6.28
C ILE A 106 11.18 -13.01 -5.77
N ASN A 107 10.03 -12.35 -5.89
CA ASN A 107 9.78 -11.02 -5.34
C ASN A 107 9.14 -11.16 -3.96
N ASN A 108 9.68 -10.45 -2.96
CA ASN A 108 9.10 -10.43 -1.61
C ASN A 108 8.36 -9.11 -1.39
N GLY A 109 7.04 -9.17 -1.34
CA GLY A 109 6.17 -8.01 -1.15
C GLY A 109 6.11 -7.53 0.28
N ALA A 110 5.42 -6.40 0.47
CA ALA A 110 5.09 -5.90 1.79
C ALA A 110 3.84 -6.58 2.38
N HIS A 111 3.65 -6.39 3.67
CA HIS A 111 2.44 -6.78 4.39
C HIS A 111 1.32 -5.78 4.15
N LEU A 112 0.09 -6.08 4.59
CA LEU A 112 -1.07 -5.20 4.37
C LEU A 112 -0.78 -3.79 4.88
N GLY A 113 -0.27 -3.69 6.11
CA GLY A 113 0.20 -2.45 6.72
C GLY A 113 -0.94 -1.46 6.91
N VAL A 114 -0.59 -0.18 6.84
CA VAL A 114 -1.57 0.91 6.77
C VAL A 114 -1.90 1.16 5.30
N HIS A 115 -3.18 1.17 4.95
CA HIS A 115 -3.64 1.32 3.57
C HIS A 115 -4.99 2.08 3.52
N PRO A 116 -5.24 2.95 2.52
CA PRO A 116 -6.51 3.66 2.36
C PRO A 116 -7.74 2.75 2.45
N ALA A 117 -7.75 1.67 1.65
CA ALA A 117 -8.86 0.71 1.66
C ALA A 117 -9.12 0.05 3.03
N LEU A 118 -8.11 -0.03 3.91
CA LEU A 118 -8.31 -0.51 5.28
C LEU A 118 -8.92 0.57 6.18
N LEU A 119 -8.58 1.85 5.98
CA LEU A 119 -9.23 2.96 6.68
C LEU A 119 -10.71 3.03 6.33
N ASP A 120 -11.06 2.89 5.06
CA ASP A 120 -12.46 2.91 4.61
C ASP A 120 -13.22 1.71 5.16
N LEU A 121 -12.57 0.55 5.24
CA LEU A 121 -13.14 -0.63 5.89
C LEU A 121 -13.39 -0.38 7.37
N LEU A 122 -12.45 0.24 8.09
CA LEU A 122 -12.65 0.58 9.50
C LEU A 122 -13.79 1.56 9.71
N ASP A 123 -13.93 2.51 8.80
CA ASP A 123 -15.00 3.48 8.83
C ASP A 123 -16.38 2.84 8.63
N ASP A 124 -16.49 1.90 7.69
CA ASP A 124 -17.71 1.11 7.50
C ASP A 124 -18.02 0.25 8.74
N ARG A 125 -16.99 -0.35 9.36
CA ARG A 125 -17.16 -1.11 10.61
C ARG A 125 -17.67 -0.20 11.72
N ALA A 126 -17.18 1.04 11.79
CA ALA A 126 -17.63 1.98 12.79
C ALA A 126 -19.07 2.44 12.53
N SER A 127 -19.38 2.81 11.29
CA SER A 127 -20.71 3.24 10.86
C SER A 127 -21.78 2.18 11.10
N ALA A 128 -21.42 0.90 10.93
CA ALA A 128 -22.33 -0.21 11.24
C ALA A 128 -22.69 -0.28 12.73
N VAL A 129 -21.73 0.02 13.62
CA VAL A 129 -21.96 0.06 15.07
C VAL A 129 -22.77 1.28 15.47
N GLU A 130 -22.49 2.44 14.87
CA GLU A 130 -23.26 3.67 15.09
C GLU A 130 -24.74 3.48 14.74
N ALA A 131 -25.02 2.81 13.62
CA ALA A 131 -26.38 2.45 13.24
C ALA A 131 -27.06 1.49 14.24
N GLU A 132 -26.30 0.59 14.88
CA GLU A 132 -26.82 -0.30 15.93
C GLU A 132 -27.15 0.47 17.22
N LEU A 133 -26.29 1.42 17.59
CA LEU A 133 -26.47 2.28 18.76
C LEU A 133 -27.52 3.38 18.52
N GLY A 134 -27.80 3.72 17.27
CA GLY A 134 -28.73 4.79 16.90
C GLY A 134 -28.15 6.19 17.08
N VAL A 135 -26.82 6.32 16.94
CA VAL A 135 -26.07 7.58 17.02
C VAL A 135 -25.57 8.00 15.63
N ASP A 136 -25.34 9.29 15.45
CA ASP A 136 -24.73 9.86 14.25
C ASP A 136 -23.55 10.73 14.68
N ARG A 137 -22.33 10.35 14.28
CA ARG A 137 -21.12 11.09 14.66
C ARG A 137 -21.07 12.53 14.15
N GLU A 138 -21.90 12.92 13.17
CA GLU A 138 -22.02 14.32 12.75
C GLU A 138 -22.78 15.19 13.77
N ASP A 139 -23.68 14.58 14.55
CA ASP A 139 -24.56 15.26 15.51
C ASP A 139 -24.22 14.92 16.98
N ASP A 140 -23.60 13.77 17.24
CA ASP A 140 -23.29 13.20 18.55
C ASP A 140 -21.78 13.11 18.81
N GLU A 141 -21.35 13.21 20.08
CA GLU A 141 -19.95 13.00 20.46
C GLU A 141 -19.59 11.50 20.43
N VAL A 142 -19.25 10.97 19.26
CA VAL A 142 -18.85 9.57 19.08
C VAL A 142 -17.34 9.41 19.16
N ALA A 143 -16.85 8.49 20.00
CA ALA A 143 -15.44 8.11 20.06
C ALA A 143 -15.22 6.71 19.48
N ALA A 144 -14.10 6.47 18.81
CA ALA A 144 -13.74 5.14 18.32
C ALA A 144 -12.45 4.61 18.98
N VAL A 145 -12.39 3.29 19.19
CA VAL A 145 -11.22 2.59 19.70
C VAL A 145 -10.83 1.47 18.75
N VAL A 146 -9.71 1.65 18.05
CA VAL A 146 -9.13 0.60 17.20
C VAL A 146 -8.32 -0.34 18.08
N CYS A 147 -8.83 -1.55 18.33
CA CYS A 147 -8.20 -2.51 19.22
C CYS A 147 -7.47 -3.60 18.45
N ALA A 148 -6.13 -3.59 18.53
CA ALA A 148 -5.27 -4.58 17.90
C ALA A 148 -4.77 -5.65 18.88
N ARG A 149 -4.07 -6.67 18.38
CA ARG A 149 -3.47 -7.72 19.23
C ARG A 149 -2.38 -7.19 20.16
N GLY A 150 -1.58 -6.24 19.66
CA GLY A 150 -0.30 -5.83 20.23
C GLY A 150 0.86 -6.74 19.84
N SER A 151 2.05 -6.16 19.79
CA SER A 151 3.29 -6.82 19.39
C SER A 151 4.43 -6.44 20.34
N SER A 152 5.46 -7.29 20.43
CA SER A 152 6.73 -6.91 21.04
C SER A 152 7.57 -6.02 20.11
N ASP A 153 7.20 -5.96 18.83
CA ASP A 153 7.80 -5.09 17.84
C ASP A 153 7.16 -3.70 17.90
N PRO A 154 7.92 -2.64 18.22
CA PRO A 154 7.37 -1.30 18.38
C PRO A 154 6.87 -0.69 17.06
N ASP A 155 7.38 -1.09 15.89
CA ASP A 155 6.91 -0.55 14.61
C ASP A 155 5.49 -1.02 14.33
N ALA A 156 5.21 -2.30 14.56
CA ALA A 156 3.87 -2.86 14.40
C ALA A 156 2.85 -2.18 15.33
N ASN A 157 3.28 -1.77 16.53
CA ASN A 157 2.42 -1.02 17.44
C ASN A 157 2.24 0.43 16.97
N ALA A 158 3.29 1.07 16.48
CA ALA A 158 3.24 2.43 15.93
C ALA A 158 2.30 2.52 14.71
N ASP A 159 2.23 1.49 13.87
CA ASP A 159 1.30 1.45 12.74
C ASP A 159 -0.16 1.44 13.19
N VAL A 160 -0.51 0.82 14.32
CA VAL A 160 -1.87 0.91 14.89
C VAL A 160 -2.19 2.34 15.31
N HIS A 161 -1.26 3.03 15.96
CA HIS A 161 -1.42 4.45 16.31
C HIS A 161 -1.55 5.33 15.06
N LYS A 162 -0.75 5.05 14.01
CA LYS A 162 -0.85 5.74 12.73
C LYS A 162 -2.21 5.52 12.08
N LEU A 163 -2.70 4.28 12.08
CA LEU A 163 -4.01 3.91 11.53
C LEU A 163 -5.14 4.62 12.30
N ALA A 164 -5.12 4.60 13.64
CA ALA A 164 -6.09 5.30 14.47
C ALA A 164 -6.06 6.82 14.21
N ARG A 165 -4.86 7.41 14.07
CA ARG A 165 -4.74 8.82 13.74
C ARG A 165 -5.31 9.12 12.35
N LEU A 166 -4.99 8.31 11.35
CA LEU A 166 -5.51 8.49 9.99
C LEU A 166 -7.02 8.23 9.90
N LEU A 167 -7.58 7.38 10.77
CA LEU A 167 -9.02 7.18 10.86
C LEU A 167 -9.72 8.42 11.43
N TYR A 168 -9.14 9.05 12.46
CA TYR A 168 -9.64 10.31 13.02
C TYR A 168 -9.59 11.45 12.00
N GLU A 169 -8.46 11.55 11.31
CA GLU A 169 -8.19 12.57 10.31
C GLU A 169 -9.13 12.39 9.11
N GLY A 170 -10.06 13.32 8.92
CA GLY A 170 -11.04 13.29 7.81
C GLY A 170 -12.41 12.68 8.15
N ARG A 171 -12.68 12.37 9.42
CA ARG A 171 -13.97 11.84 9.88
C ARG A 171 -14.42 12.56 11.15
N GLU A 172 -15.74 12.67 11.35
CA GLU A 172 -16.34 13.43 12.46
C GLU A 172 -16.31 12.70 13.81
N PHE A 173 -15.33 11.84 14.05
CA PHE A 173 -15.14 11.28 15.39
C PHE A 173 -14.68 12.38 16.35
N SER A 174 -15.30 12.45 17.54
CA SER A 174 -14.81 13.28 18.63
C SER A 174 -13.39 12.88 19.09
N ARG A 175 -13.07 11.58 18.97
CA ARG A 175 -11.78 10.98 19.32
C ARG A 175 -11.61 9.61 18.66
N VAL A 176 -10.40 9.28 18.21
CA VAL A 176 -10.03 7.90 17.86
C VAL A 176 -8.77 7.51 18.62
N GLU A 177 -8.81 6.39 19.34
CA GLU A 177 -7.68 5.87 20.09
C GLU A 177 -7.24 4.49 19.58
N ALA A 178 -5.94 4.25 19.61
CA ALA A 178 -5.38 2.92 19.43
C ALA A 178 -5.24 2.23 20.78
N SER A 179 -5.68 0.98 20.86
CA SER A 179 -5.52 0.15 22.04
C SER A 179 -5.11 -1.28 21.67
N PHE A 180 -4.73 -2.05 22.69
CA PHE A 180 -4.28 -3.41 22.51
C PHE A 180 -4.99 -4.35 23.47
N ILE A 181 -5.36 -5.54 23.00
CA ILE A 181 -5.92 -6.59 23.87
C ILE A 181 -4.83 -7.34 24.66
N GLY A 182 -3.55 -7.11 24.36
CA GLY A 182 -2.43 -7.64 25.11
C GLY A 182 -1.06 -7.31 24.50
N VAL A 183 -0.01 -7.94 25.04
CA VAL A 183 1.41 -7.80 24.64
C VAL A 183 2.03 -6.43 24.92
N THR A 184 1.31 -5.34 24.65
CA THR A 184 1.76 -3.96 24.82
C THR A 184 0.62 -3.09 25.36
N GLU A 185 0.94 -1.83 25.64
CA GLU A 185 0.04 -0.82 26.23
C GLU A 185 -0.19 0.33 25.22
N PRO A 186 -1.32 1.05 25.30
CA PRO A 186 -2.38 0.95 26.31
C PRO A 186 -3.34 -0.23 26.09
N LEU A 187 -3.79 -0.86 27.18
CA LEU A 187 -4.77 -1.94 27.10
C LEU A 187 -6.17 -1.39 26.77
N LEU A 188 -7.01 -2.23 26.16
CA LEU A 188 -8.39 -1.87 25.82
C LEU A 188 -9.16 -1.31 27.03
N ASP A 189 -9.15 -2.03 28.14
CA ASP A 189 -9.90 -1.65 29.36
C ASP A 189 -9.45 -0.29 29.90
N ASP A 190 -8.13 -0.05 29.95
CA ASP A 190 -7.57 1.23 30.40
C ASP A 190 -7.96 2.38 29.45
N THR A 191 -7.92 2.11 28.14
CA THR A 191 -8.28 3.09 27.10
C THR A 191 -9.75 3.48 27.20
N LEU A 192 -10.64 2.49 27.35
CA LEU A 192 -12.08 2.72 27.51
C LEU A 192 -12.38 3.49 28.80
N HIS A 193 -11.74 3.13 29.91
CA HIS A 193 -11.85 3.86 31.17
C HIS A 193 -11.41 5.32 31.06
N ASP A 194 -10.34 5.59 30.30
CA ASP A 194 -9.88 6.95 30.04
C ASP A 194 -10.83 7.75 29.14
N ILE A 195 -11.45 7.10 28.15
CA ILE A 195 -12.46 7.73 27.28
C ILE A 195 -13.74 8.05 28.06
N ALA A 196 -14.20 7.18 28.96
CA ALA A 196 -15.39 7.43 29.78
C ALA A 196 -15.33 8.75 30.57
N LYS A 197 -14.13 9.25 30.90
CA LYS A 197 -13.93 10.50 31.63
C LYS A 197 -14.38 11.73 30.85
N THR A 198 -14.34 11.69 29.51
CA THR A 198 -14.85 12.78 28.66
C THR A 198 -16.34 12.69 28.41
N ARG A 199 -16.99 11.57 28.77
CA ARG A 199 -18.42 11.31 28.62
C ARG A 199 -18.94 11.54 27.19
N PRO A 200 -18.35 10.88 26.18
CA PRO A 200 -18.93 10.88 24.85
C PRO A 200 -20.34 10.27 24.88
N ASP A 201 -21.16 10.60 23.89
CA ASP A 201 -22.49 10.01 23.73
C ASP A 201 -22.36 8.51 23.41
N ALA A 202 -21.36 8.12 22.59
CA ALA A 202 -21.08 6.73 22.28
C ALA A 202 -19.59 6.39 22.10
N VAL A 203 -19.26 5.10 22.31
CA VAL A 203 -17.95 4.52 22.02
C VAL A 203 -18.07 3.30 21.12
N VAL A 204 -17.43 3.39 19.95
CA VAL A 204 -17.34 2.32 18.97
C VAL A 204 -16.02 1.57 19.13
N VAL A 205 -16.07 0.28 19.46
CA VAL A 205 -14.86 -0.55 19.60
C VAL A 205 -14.64 -1.38 18.34
N ILE A 206 -13.56 -1.14 17.61
CA ILE A 206 -13.27 -1.77 16.32
C ILE A 206 -12.19 -2.84 16.50
N PRO A 207 -12.50 -4.15 16.39
CA PRO A 207 -11.49 -5.19 16.46
C PRO A 207 -10.63 -5.20 15.19
N TYR A 208 -9.36 -4.78 15.30
CA TYR A 208 -8.41 -4.82 14.19
C TYR A 208 -7.80 -6.21 14.03
N MET A 209 -8.61 -7.14 13.52
CA MET A 209 -8.31 -8.56 13.36
C MET A 209 -8.83 -9.06 12.00
N LEU A 210 -8.17 -10.05 11.40
CA LEU A 210 -8.64 -10.68 10.16
C LEU A 210 -9.83 -11.62 10.37
N GLY A 211 -10.03 -12.16 11.57
CA GLY A 211 -11.07 -13.18 11.79
C GLY A 211 -11.70 -13.11 13.19
N ASP A 212 -12.81 -13.83 13.36
CA ASP A 212 -13.59 -13.87 14.59
C ASP A 212 -13.04 -14.87 15.62
N GLY A 213 -11.75 -14.69 15.94
CA GLY A 213 -11.00 -15.58 16.82
C GLY A 213 -11.24 -15.33 18.32
N VAL A 214 -10.47 -16.02 19.16
CA VAL A 214 -10.53 -15.84 20.63
C VAL A 214 -10.26 -14.39 21.03
N LEU A 215 -9.32 -13.72 20.36
CA LEU A 215 -8.97 -12.34 20.67
C LEU A 215 -10.09 -11.37 20.29
N THR A 216 -10.71 -11.57 19.13
CA THR A 216 -11.90 -10.80 18.71
C THR A 216 -13.04 -10.97 19.71
N GLY A 217 -13.28 -12.20 20.17
CA GLY A 217 -14.24 -12.46 21.25
C GLY A 217 -13.95 -11.66 22.52
N ARG A 218 -12.69 -11.65 22.98
CA ARG A 218 -12.29 -10.87 24.16
C ARG A 218 -12.47 -9.36 23.99
N ILE A 219 -12.19 -8.82 22.81
CA ILE A 219 -12.43 -7.40 22.50
C ILE A 219 -13.93 -7.10 22.57
N LYS A 220 -14.76 -7.96 21.96
CA LYS A 220 -16.22 -7.83 22.00
C LYS A 220 -16.77 -7.93 23.42
N ASP A 221 -16.24 -8.84 24.23
CA ASP A 221 -16.66 -9.00 25.62
C ASP A 221 -16.25 -7.78 26.46
N GLY A 222 -15.01 -7.27 26.31
CA GLY A 222 -14.55 -6.07 27.01
C GLY A 222 -15.38 -4.82 26.69
N ALA A 223 -15.80 -4.65 25.43
CA ALA A 223 -16.70 -3.55 25.05
C ALA A 223 -18.08 -3.65 25.72
N ARG A 224 -18.65 -4.86 25.84
CA ARG A 224 -19.93 -5.08 26.53
C ARG A 224 -19.82 -4.91 28.03
N GLU A 225 -18.74 -5.39 28.64
CA GLU A 225 -18.48 -5.17 30.06
C GLU A 225 -18.35 -3.67 30.37
N PHE A 226 -17.72 -2.90 29.48
CA PHE A 226 -17.65 -1.45 29.59
C PHE A 226 -19.03 -0.78 29.49
N ASP A 227 -19.87 -1.16 28.51
CA ASP A 227 -21.25 -0.65 28.37
C ASP A 227 -22.08 -0.88 29.65
N GLU A 228 -21.94 -2.06 30.26
CA GLU A 228 -22.60 -2.39 31.53
C GLU A 228 -22.08 -1.57 32.72
N GLU A 229 -20.77 -1.26 32.74
CA GLU A 229 -20.13 -0.51 33.83
C GLU A 229 -20.37 1.00 33.75
N TYR A 230 -20.46 1.56 32.53
CA TYR A 230 -20.58 2.99 32.25
C TYR A 230 -21.90 3.33 31.54
N PRO A 231 -23.07 3.19 32.20
CA PRO A 231 -24.40 3.28 31.57
C PRO A 231 -24.81 4.69 31.09
N TYR A 232 -23.88 5.64 31.08
CA TYR A 232 -24.04 6.99 30.55
C TYR A 232 -23.25 7.22 29.26
N VAL A 233 -22.59 6.19 28.74
CA VAL A 233 -21.89 6.16 27.46
C VAL A 233 -22.34 4.89 26.76
N ASP A 234 -23.04 5.00 25.63
CA ASP A 234 -23.46 3.82 24.88
C ASP A 234 -22.23 3.19 24.21
N ALA A 235 -22.01 1.89 24.35
CA ALA A 235 -20.83 1.25 23.76
C ALA A 235 -21.13 -0.10 23.11
N ALA A 236 -20.57 -0.31 21.92
CA ALA A 236 -20.72 -1.58 21.22
C ALA A 236 -19.46 -1.92 20.41
N PRO A 237 -19.15 -3.23 20.26
CA PRO A 237 -18.06 -3.68 19.43
C PRO A 237 -18.52 -3.96 17.99
N GLY A 238 -17.67 -3.60 17.04
CA GLY A 238 -17.84 -3.95 15.63
C GLY A 238 -17.41 -5.38 15.28
N GLU A 239 -17.62 -5.73 14.02
CA GLU A 239 -17.10 -6.96 13.43
C GLU A 239 -15.61 -6.80 13.04
N PRO A 240 -14.82 -7.90 13.03
CA PRO A 240 -13.44 -7.85 12.52
C PRO A 240 -13.41 -7.51 11.03
N LEU A 241 -12.22 -7.27 10.48
CA LEU A 241 -12.05 -6.97 9.05
C LEU A 241 -12.63 -8.09 8.17
N GLY A 242 -12.40 -9.35 8.56
CA GLY A 242 -12.94 -10.51 7.88
C GLY A 242 -12.25 -10.76 6.53
N THR A 243 -13.02 -11.19 5.54
CA THR A 243 -12.61 -11.39 4.15
C THR A 243 -13.24 -10.32 3.25
N ASP A 244 -13.28 -9.07 3.71
CA ASP A 244 -13.83 -7.96 2.92
C ASP A 244 -13.05 -7.79 1.60
N THR A 245 -13.74 -7.48 0.51
CA THR A 245 -13.15 -7.40 -0.83
C THR A 245 -12.05 -6.35 -0.93
N ARG A 246 -12.06 -5.31 -0.08
CA ARG A 246 -10.98 -4.31 -0.01
C ARG A 246 -9.64 -4.91 0.40
N LEU A 247 -9.63 -6.05 1.11
CA LEU A 247 -8.39 -6.78 1.36
C LEU A 247 -7.76 -7.29 0.06
N LEU A 248 -8.56 -7.65 -0.95
CA LEU A 248 -8.05 -8.05 -2.26
C LEU A 248 -7.41 -6.88 -2.98
N ASP A 249 -7.96 -5.67 -2.86
CA ASP A 249 -7.35 -4.47 -3.44
C ASP A 249 -5.99 -4.19 -2.78
N VAL A 250 -5.91 -4.24 -1.44
CA VAL A 250 -4.63 -4.11 -0.72
C VAL A 250 -3.63 -5.18 -1.18
N LEU A 251 -4.05 -6.45 -1.24
CA LEU A 251 -3.18 -7.55 -1.66
C LEU A 251 -2.72 -7.41 -3.11
N GLY A 252 -3.58 -6.92 -4.00
CA GLY A 252 -3.24 -6.62 -5.38
C GLY A 252 -2.21 -5.49 -5.48
N ASP A 253 -2.36 -4.43 -4.68
CA ASP A 253 -1.38 -3.34 -4.62
C ASP A 253 -0.03 -3.86 -4.09
N ARG A 254 -0.02 -4.69 -3.04
CA ARG A 254 1.20 -5.32 -2.50
C ARG A 254 1.88 -6.26 -3.49
N TRP A 255 1.09 -6.99 -4.28
CA TRP A 255 1.62 -7.80 -5.38
C TRP A 255 2.29 -6.92 -6.44
N GLN A 256 1.62 -5.87 -6.91
CA GLN A 256 2.13 -4.96 -7.93
C GLN A 256 3.42 -4.26 -7.46
N GLU A 257 3.48 -3.86 -6.19
CA GLU A 257 4.67 -3.30 -5.56
C GLU A 257 5.85 -4.27 -5.57
N ALA A 258 5.59 -5.52 -5.17
CA ALA A 258 6.59 -6.58 -5.15
C ALA A 258 7.16 -6.83 -6.56
N ARG A 259 6.27 -6.99 -7.54
CA ARG A 259 6.62 -7.27 -8.94
C ARG A 259 7.43 -6.16 -9.58
N THR A 260 7.10 -4.90 -9.29
CA THR A 260 7.74 -3.76 -9.97
C THR A 260 8.95 -3.18 -9.23
N GLY A 261 9.37 -3.81 -8.13
CA GLY A 261 10.48 -3.34 -7.29
C GLY A 261 10.21 -1.98 -6.66
N SER A 262 8.94 -1.55 -6.58
CA SER A 262 8.54 -0.23 -6.06
C SER A 262 8.32 -0.23 -4.56
N VAL A 263 8.99 -1.13 -3.83
CA VAL A 263 8.97 -1.13 -2.36
C VAL A 263 9.77 0.09 -1.88
N GLU A 264 9.13 1.26 -1.89
CA GLU A 264 9.68 2.51 -1.37
C GLU A 264 8.97 2.90 -0.07
N MET A 265 9.72 2.84 1.04
CA MET A 265 9.54 3.53 2.33
C MET A 265 8.16 4.14 2.64
N SER A 266 7.43 3.55 3.61
CA SER A 266 6.37 4.07 4.55
C SER A 266 5.40 5.21 4.16
N CYS A 267 5.48 5.72 2.93
CA CYS A 267 4.81 6.90 2.41
C CYS A 267 3.60 6.55 1.53
N ASP A 268 3.23 5.28 1.40
CA ASP A 268 2.04 4.84 0.63
C ASP A 268 0.72 5.22 1.29
N THR A 269 0.79 5.83 2.48
CA THR A 269 -0.34 6.43 3.22
C THR A 269 -0.21 7.95 3.32
N CYS A 270 0.73 8.52 2.58
CA CYS A 270 0.86 9.96 2.50
C CYS A 270 -0.32 10.49 1.68
N LYS A 271 -1.13 11.37 2.27
CA LYS A 271 -2.18 12.12 1.56
C LYS A 271 -1.69 12.90 0.33
N TYR A 272 -0.37 13.06 0.20
CA TYR A 272 0.29 13.65 -0.95
C TYR A 272 0.77 12.61 -1.99
N LYS A 273 0.40 11.34 -1.91
CA LYS A 273 0.78 10.31 -2.90
C LYS A 273 -0.41 9.47 -3.38
N VAL A 274 -1.43 9.31 -2.54
CA VAL A 274 -2.66 8.56 -2.81
C VAL A 274 -3.89 9.41 -2.49
N GLU A 275 -5.02 9.16 -3.17
CA GLU A 275 -6.31 9.78 -2.82
C GLU A 275 -6.81 9.20 -1.49
N LEU A 276 -7.18 10.07 -0.55
CA LEU A 276 -7.72 9.74 0.77
C LEU A 276 -9.00 10.57 0.98
N ASP A 277 -10.09 9.90 1.34
CA ASP A 277 -11.38 10.54 1.64
C ASP A 277 -11.23 11.54 2.80
N GLY A 278 -11.85 12.71 2.65
CA GLY A 278 -11.73 13.84 3.59
C GLY A 278 -10.48 14.73 3.39
N TYR A 279 -9.63 14.42 2.41
CA TYR A 279 -8.43 15.18 2.05
C TYR A 279 -8.34 15.50 0.54
N GLU A 280 -9.49 15.59 -0.13
CA GLU A 280 -9.60 15.76 -1.59
C GLU A 280 -8.95 17.04 -2.10
N GLU A 281 -8.82 18.07 -1.25
CA GLU A 281 -8.19 19.36 -1.56
C GLU A 281 -6.65 19.38 -1.37
N ASP A 282 -6.08 18.36 -0.72
CA ASP A 282 -4.66 18.30 -0.32
C ASP A 282 -3.75 17.58 -1.35
N GLN A 283 -4.23 17.35 -2.58
CA GLN A 283 -3.58 16.51 -3.60
C GLN A 283 -2.07 16.73 -3.78
N GLY A 284 -1.30 15.65 -3.64
CA GLY A 284 0.13 15.61 -3.90
C GLY A 284 0.51 15.11 -5.30
N GLY A 285 0.19 15.93 -6.29
CA GLY A 285 0.96 16.01 -7.54
C GLY A 285 2.08 17.05 -7.44
N ALA A 286 2.57 17.51 -8.59
CA ALA A 286 3.57 18.56 -8.85
C ALA A 286 3.80 19.63 -7.76
N ARG A 287 2.75 20.07 -7.04
CA ARG A 287 2.83 21.03 -5.92
C ARG A 287 3.57 20.52 -4.69
N ALA A 288 3.40 19.26 -4.29
CA ALA A 288 4.15 18.67 -3.17
C ALA A 288 5.63 18.52 -3.53
N MET A 289 5.92 18.13 -4.77
CA MET A 289 7.27 18.08 -5.33
C MET A 289 7.89 19.49 -5.46
N LEU A 290 7.15 20.49 -5.97
CA LEU A 290 7.57 21.89 -5.98
C LEU A 290 7.85 22.40 -4.57
N ARG A 291 7.03 22.08 -3.57
CA ARG A 291 7.30 22.45 -2.17
C ARG A 291 8.60 21.82 -1.64
N ALA A 292 8.84 20.55 -1.95
CA ALA A 292 10.07 19.87 -1.57
C ALA A 292 11.30 20.47 -2.27
N LEU A 293 11.18 20.77 -3.57
CA LEU A 293 12.24 21.42 -4.36
C LEU A 293 12.51 22.86 -3.92
N THR A 294 11.47 23.66 -3.64
CA THR A 294 11.61 25.01 -3.07
C THR A 294 12.26 24.94 -1.70
N HIS A 295 11.88 23.97 -0.86
CA HIS A 295 12.51 23.76 0.45
C HIS A 295 13.98 23.36 0.32
N GLN A 296 14.34 22.50 -0.64
CA GLN A 296 15.73 22.17 -0.96
C GLN A 296 16.52 23.37 -1.47
N ALA A 297 15.92 24.19 -2.35
CA ALA A 297 16.53 25.41 -2.86
C ALA A 297 16.80 26.45 -1.75
N GLU A 298 15.92 26.54 -0.73
CA GLU A 298 16.16 27.39 0.44
C GLU A 298 17.31 26.90 1.34
N HIS A 299 17.72 25.62 1.23
CA HIS A 299 18.92 25.10 1.90
C HIS A 299 20.20 25.26 1.06
N ALA A 300 20.08 25.57 -0.24
CA ALA A 300 21.23 25.86 -1.10
C ALA A 300 21.85 27.25 -0.83
N ASP A 301 21.11 28.15 -0.17
CA ASP A 301 21.56 29.51 0.19
C ASP A 301 22.35 29.58 1.52
N ARG A 302 22.78 28.43 2.09
CA ARG A 302 23.71 28.43 3.24
C ARG A 302 25.15 28.40 2.75
N GLU A 303 25.67 29.58 2.42
CA GLU A 303 27.10 29.79 2.22
C GLU A 303 27.92 29.36 3.46
N ASN A 304 28.95 28.55 3.20
CA ASN A 304 30.12 28.16 4.03
C ASN A 304 30.03 26.89 4.88
N VAL A 305 30.47 25.76 4.30
CA VAL A 305 31.40 24.82 4.95
C VAL A 305 32.39 24.30 3.89
N ASP A 306 33.68 24.56 4.09
CA ASP A 306 34.81 24.11 3.25
C ASP A 306 35.11 22.59 3.34
N ASP A 307 35.63 22.07 2.22
CA ASP A 307 36.53 20.91 1.98
C ASP A 307 36.07 19.44 2.24
N ASP A 308 35.54 18.76 1.20
CA ASP A 308 36.10 17.59 0.45
C ASP A 308 35.10 17.16 -0.66
N PRO A 309 35.49 16.62 -1.84
CA PRO A 309 34.57 16.42 -2.96
C PRO A 309 33.78 15.12 -2.80
N HIS A 310 32.50 15.22 -2.46
CA HIS A 310 31.56 14.12 -2.56
C HIS A 310 30.74 14.25 -3.85
N VAL A 311 30.99 13.32 -4.76
CA VAL A 311 30.21 13.01 -5.96
C VAL A 311 28.76 12.75 -5.56
N HIS A 312 27.82 13.65 -5.89
CA HIS A 312 26.41 13.41 -6.24
C HIS A 312 25.78 14.79 -6.55
N ASP A 313 26.12 15.37 -7.70
CA ASP A 313 25.30 16.47 -8.23
C ASP A 313 23.90 15.95 -8.55
N ALA A 314 22.88 16.71 -8.18
CA ALA A 314 21.50 16.42 -8.59
C ALA A 314 21.39 16.59 -10.12
N PRO A 315 20.65 15.72 -10.81
CA PRO A 315 20.49 15.80 -12.26
C PRO A 315 19.83 17.11 -12.67
N GLU A 316 20.26 17.69 -13.79
CA GLU A 316 19.73 18.94 -14.34
C GLU A 316 18.20 18.89 -14.54
N LYS A 317 17.66 17.73 -14.94
CA LYS A 317 16.21 17.52 -15.12
C LYS A 317 15.67 16.33 -14.35
N HIS A 318 14.39 16.41 -13.99
CA HIS A 318 13.65 15.29 -13.42
C HIS A 318 12.37 15.05 -14.21
N VAL A 319 12.22 13.83 -14.71
CA VAL A 319 11.09 13.36 -15.49
C VAL A 319 10.24 12.43 -14.63
N ALA A 320 8.98 12.78 -14.44
CA ALA A 320 7.99 12.00 -13.71
C ALA A 320 6.99 11.36 -14.68
N VAL A 321 6.91 10.03 -14.69
CA VAL A 321 5.99 9.27 -15.55
C VAL A 321 4.86 8.71 -14.70
N CYS A 322 3.61 9.10 -14.98
CA CYS A 322 2.45 8.59 -14.27
C CYS A 322 2.26 7.09 -14.59
N THR A 323 2.30 6.23 -13.57
CA THR A 323 1.96 4.80 -13.73
C THR A 323 0.78 4.39 -12.85
N ASN A 324 -0.11 5.34 -12.52
CA ASN A 324 -1.37 5.00 -11.85
C ASN A 324 -2.30 4.23 -12.79
N GLN A 325 -3.37 3.62 -12.25
CA GLN A 325 -4.22 2.62 -12.94
C GLN A 325 -4.55 2.93 -14.41
N THR A 326 -5.05 4.12 -14.73
CA THR A 326 -5.42 4.51 -16.12
C THR A 326 -4.21 4.65 -17.02
N CYS A 327 -3.18 5.39 -16.62
CA CYS A 327 -1.95 5.51 -17.41
C CYS A 327 -1.24 4.15 -17.58
N ALA A 328 -1.33 3.27 -16.58
CA ALA A 328 -0.81 1.91 -16.67
C ALA A 328 -1.52 1.09 -17.75
N GLN A 329 -2.85 1.20 -17.85
CA GLN A 329 -3.64 0.57 -18.92
C GLN A 329 -3.30 1.13 -20.30
N ASP A 330 -2.96 2.42 -20.39
CA ASP A 330 -2.59 3.10 -21.64
C ASP A 330 -1.12 2.88 -22.05
N GLY A 331 -0.37 2.03 -21.33
CA GLY A 331 1.00 1.64 -21.72
C GLY A 331 2.14 2.42 -21.05
N ALA A 332 1.87 3.20 -20.00
CA ALA A 332 2.90 3.96 -19.27
C ALA A 332 4.13 3.16 -18.79
N PRO A 333 4.04 1.86 -18.39
CA PRO A 333 5.23 1.08 -18.02
C PRO A 333 6.24 0.95 -19.17
N ALA A 334 5.75 0.78 -20.41
CA ALA A 334 6.61 0.72 -21.59
C ALA A 334 7.28 2.08 -21.84
N VAL A 335 6.51 3.17 -21.76
CA VAL A 335 7.02 4.55 -21.88
C VAL A 335 8.12 4.85 -20.85
N LEU A 336 7.90 4.45 -19.58
CA LEU A 336 8.86 4.64 -18.49
C LEU A 336 10.20 3.93 -18.79
N GLU A 337 10.15 2.67 -19.21
CA GLU A 337 11.36 1.91 -19.52
C GLU A 337 12.06 2.42 -20.78
N ARG A 338 11.30 2.83 -21.81
CA ARG A 338 11.88 3.45 -23.02
C ARG A 338 12.56 4.77 -22.72
N LEU A 339 11.96 5.64 -21.92
CA LEU A 339 12.58 6.89 -21.48
C LEU A 339 13.87 6.61 -20.71
N ARG A 340 13.86 5.64 -19.78
CA ARG A 340 15.05 5.25 -19.01
C ARG A 340 16.16 4.71 -19.90
N GLN A 341 15.81 3.89 -20.89
CA GLN A 341 16.75 3.35 -21.85
C GLN A 341 17.36 4.46 -22.70
N ALA A 342 16.52 5.31 -23.31
CA ALA A 342 16.97 6.41 -24.15
C ALA A 342 17.84 7.42 -23.39
N ALA A 343 17.52 7.74 -22.14
CA ALA A 343 18.35 8.60 -21.30
C ALA A 343 19.70 7.98 -20.94
N ARG A 344 19.76 6.65 -20.71
CA ARG A 344 21.02 5.94 -20.47
C ARG A 344 21.91 5.86 -21.71
N ASP A 345 21.29 5.77 -22.89
CA ASP A 345 21.99 5.67 -24.18
C ASP A 345 22.47 7.05 -24.68
N SER A 346 22.05 8.15 -24.06
CA SER A 346 22.50 9.51 -24.36
C SER A 346 23.64 9.94 -23.43
N ASP A 347 24.79 10.28 -24.01
CA ASP A 347 25.92 10.89 -23.28
C ASP A 347 25.65 12.35 -22.87
N GLN A 348 24.54 12.95 -23.34
CA GLN A 348 24.18 14.36 -23.10
C GLN A 348 23.00 14.52 -22.12
N CYS A 349 22.26 13.44 -21.85
CA CYS A 349 21.07 13.51 -21.02
C CYS A 349 21.42 13.49 -19.52
N ASP A 350 21.38 14.65 -18.87
CA ASP A 350 21.46 14.73 -17.41
C ASP A 350 20.04 14.82 -16.79
N ALA A 351 19.31 13.71 -16.86
CA ALA A 351 17.96 13.62 -16.34
C ALA A 351 17.75 12.35 -15.51
N ARG A 352 17.09 12.50 -14.36
CA ARG A 352 16.55 11.36 -13.62
C ARG A 352 15.13 11.10 -14.09
N ILE A 353 14.80 9.84 -14.31
CA ILE A 353 13.46 9.42 -14.71
C ILE A 353 12.87 8.52 -13.63
N THR A 354 11.76 8.95 -13.03
CA THR A 354 11.07 8.20 -11.99
C THR A 354 9.62 7.95 -12.36
N ARG A 355 9.10 6.87 -11.81
CA ARG A 355 7.67 6.64 -11.69
C ARG A 355 7.04 7.73 -10.80
N SER A 356 5.80 8.11 -11.09
CA SER A 356 4.94 8.89 -10.21
C SER A 356 3.55 8.27 -10.10
N SER A 357 2.82 8.62 -9.05
CA SER A 357 1.38 8.40 -8.94
C SER A 357 0.61 9.36 -9.86
N CYS A 358 -0.71 9.43 -9.68
CA CYS A 358 -1.60 10.25 -10.51
C CYS A 358 -1.10 11.70 -10.62
N LEU A 359 -0.98 12.19 -11.85
CA LEU A 359 -0.63 13.58 -12.11
C LEU A 359 -1.86 14.50 -12.27
N GLY A 360 -3.07 13.99 -11.97
CA GLY A 360 -4.32 14.77 -12.03
C GLY A 360 -4.89 14.96 -13.45
N ARG A 361 -4.44 14.14 -14.41
CA ARG A 361 -4.85 14.18 -15.84
C ARG A 361 -5.34 12.79 -16.30
N CYS A 362 -6.15 12.13 -15.48
CA CYS A 362 -6.71 10.82 -15.84
C CYS A 362 -7.51 10.91 -17.15
N GLY A 363 -7.24 9.98 -18.08
CA GLY A 363 -7.93 9.90 -19.38
C GLY A 363 -7.15 10.46 -20.57
N GLU A 364 -6.03 11.15 -20.34
CA GLU A 364 -5.12 11.67 -21.38
C GLU A 364 -3.76 10.95 -21.36
N GLY A 365 -3.72 9.75 -20.76
CA GLY A 365 -2.48 9.00 -20.53
C GLY A 365 -1.92 8.33 -21.79
N PRO A 366 -0.65 7.88 -21.76
CA PRO A 366 0.33 8.05 -20.68
C PRO A 366 0.81 9.49 -20.46
N MET A 367 0.94 9.91 -19.20
CA MET A 367 1.36 11.27 -18.82
C MET A 367 2.83 11.31 -18.38
N VAL A 368 3.59 12.27 -18.91
CA VAL A 368 5.01 12.52 -18.59
C VAL A 368 5.22 13.99 -18.25
N ALA A 369 5.73 14.30 -17.06
CA ALA A 369 6.05 15.67 -16.65
C ALA A 369 7.56 15.88 -16.54
N VAL A 370 8.08 16.98 -17.08
CA VAL A 370 9.50 17.34 -17.06
C VAL A 370 9.72 18.60 -16.21
N TYR A 371 10.57 18.48 -15.21
CA TYR A 371 10.99 19.56 -14.30
C TYR A 371 12.46 19.89 -14.48
N PRO A 372 12.88 21.16 -14.27
CA PRO A 372 12.07 22.31 -13.82
C PRO A 372 11.24 22.99 -14.93
N ASP A 373 11.31 22.50 -16.16
CA ASP A 373 10.72 23.12 -17.35
C ASP A 373 9.20 23.30 -17.29
N GLY A 374 8.50 22.56 -16.42
CA GLY A 374 7.06 22.69 -16.22
C GLY A 374 6.24 22.20 -17.42
N VAL A 375 6.83 21.34 -18.25
CA VAL A 375 6.21 20.81 -19.48
C VAL A 375 5.61 19.44 -19.19
N TRP A 376 4.39 19.24 -19.66
CA TRP A 376 3.65 18.00 -19.52
C TRP A 376 3.31 17.46 -20.89
N TYR A 377 3.66 16.20 -21.11
CA TYR A 377 3.29 15.42 -22.29
C TYR A 377 2.16 14.48 -21.93
N GLY A 378 1.17 14.36 -22.82
CA GLY A 378 0.03 13.46 -22.70
C GLY A 378 -0.10 12.59 -23.94
N GLY A 379 -0.75 11.44 -23.80
CA GLY A 379 -0.87 10.44 -24.87
C GLY A 379 0.48 9.91 -25.36
N VAL A 380 1.49 9.87 -24.49
CA VAL A 380 2.86 9.49 -24.88
C VAL A 380 2.92 8.01 -25.22
N GLU A 381 3.32 7.67 -26.43
CA GLU A 381 3.56 6.30 -26.87
C GLU A 381 5.02 5.87 -26.64
N ASP A 382 5.32 4.58 -26.79
CA ASP A 382 6.66 4.05 -26.53
C ASP A 382 7.71 4.59 -27.53
N GLU A 383 7.27 4.94 -28.76
CA GLU A 383 8.11 5.55 -29.79
C GLU A 383 8.48 7.01 -29.49
N ASP A 384 7.61 7.76 -28.81
CA ASP A 384 7.81 9.17 -28.47
C ASP A 384 8.92 9.40 -27.44
N ALA A 385 9.26 8.38 -26.65
CA ALA A 385 10.27 8.45 -25.61
C ALA A 385 11.64 8.89 -26.15
N ALA A 386 12.02 8.44 -27.35
CA ALA A 386 13.28 8.81 -27.99
C ALA A 386 13.31 10.30 -28.39
N ASP A 387 12.17 10.86 -28.80
CA ASP A 387 12.05 12.25 -29.19
C ASP A 387 12.05 13.18 -27.97
N ILE A 388 11.38 12.78 -26.89
CA ILE A 388 11.41 13.50 -25.60
C ILE A 388 12.86 13.58 -25.08
N VAL A 389 13.62 12.48 -25.08
CA VAL A 389 15.01 12.50 -24.63
C VAL A 389 15.88 13.35 -25.57
N SER A 390 15.89 13.04 -26.87
CA SER A 390 16.84 13.65 -27.82
C SER A 390 16.55 15.12 -28.17
N SER A 391 15.29 15.55 -28.02
CA SER A 391 14.89 16.94 -28.26
C SER A 391 14.81 17.72 -26.96
N HIS A 392 14.04 17.24 -25.98
CA HIS A 392 13.74 18.03 -24.79
C HIS A 392 14.81 17.90 -23.71
N LEU A 393 15.23 16.68 -23.38
CA LEU A 393 16.23 16.47 -22.31
C LEU A 393 17.65 16.83 -22.76
N ASP A 394 18.03 16.48 -23.99
CA ASP A 394 19.37 16.76 -24.52
C ASP A 394 19.56 18.20 -25.04
N ARG A 395 18.50 18.85 -25.55
CA ARG A 395 18.62 20.10 -26.34
C ARG A 395 17.68 21.22 -25.92
N ASP A 396 16.95 21.07 -24.83
CA ASP A 396 15.96 22.06 -24.34
C ASP A 396 14.89 22.43 -25.39
N ARG A 397 14.49 21.49 -26.24
CA ARG A 397 13.45 21.70 -27.26
C ARG A 397 12.25 20.81 -27.00
N ILE A 398 11.16 21.44 -26.55
CA ILE A 398 9.89 20.75 -26.29
C ILE A 398 9.34 20.05 -27.54
N VAL A 399 8.76 18.88 -27.36
CA VAL A 399 8.09 18.12 -28.42
C VAL A 399 6.65 18.60 -28.55
N SER A 400 6.46 19.69 -29.27
CA SER A 400 5.21 20.48 -29.25
C SER A 400 3.93 19.72 -29.59
N GLU A 401 4.04 18.63 -30.34
CA GLU A 401 2.89 17.79 -30.74
C GLU A 401 2.36 16.91 -29.61
N LEU A 402 3.20 16.63 -28.60
CA LEU A 402 2.84 15.83 -27.43
C LEU A 402 2.49 16.70 -26.22
N VAL A 403 2.66 18.03 -26.30
CA VAL A 403 2.46 18.92 -25.17
C VAL A 403 0.97 18.99 -24.82
N ASP A 404 0.65 18.45 -23.65
CA ASP A 404 -0.67 18.53 -23.03
C ASP A 404 -0.87 19.87 -22.30
N GLN A 405 0.16 20.32 -21.57
CA GLN A 405 0.16 21.62 -20.90
C GLN A 405 1.58 22.10 -20.55
N THR A 406 1.70 23.40 -20.29
CA THR A 406 2.89 24.05 -19.75
C THR A 406 2.49 24.92 -18.55
N LEU A 407 3.25 24.85 -17.46
CA LEU A 407 3.03 25.67 -16.25
C LEU A 407 3.50 27.12 -16.39
#